data_AF-A0AA41KG60-F1
#
_entry.id   AF-A0AA41KG60-F1
#
_cell.length_a   1.000
_cell.length_b   1.000
_cell.length_c   1.000
_cell.angle_alpha   90.00
_cell.angle_beta   90.00
_cell.angle_gamma   90.00
#
_symmetry.space_group_name_H-M   'P 1'
#
loop_
_entity.id
_entity.type
_entity.pdbx_description
1 polymer ?
#
loop_
_entity_poly.entity_id
_entity_poly.type
_entity_poly.pdbx_seq_one_letter_code
_entity_poly.pdbx_strand_id
1 'polypeptide(L)'
;MKRRTFLTGSALVSVPSVEQLLQWLQRVNQGQIVAKRLIAVPEPGSERREIAAVDANGTSVVSDHEDLLAESAGSITTAAATELRTQYRELRFQVTVSHHETSLGRPTDGEPVEYETSRVLYSGMDIGDHATFQTSLLDEDSLVSLSCLTEDKSSLRQRCRVGIENPTED
;
A
#
# COMPACT_ATOMS: atom_id res chain seq x y z
N MET A 1 -38.51 -8.48 -45.29
CA MET A 1 -37.69 -8.80 -44.10
C MET A 1 -36.23 -8.45 -44.37
N LYS A 2 -35.68 -7.44 -43.70
CA LYS A 2 -34.23 -7.14 -43.69
C LYS A 2 -33.86 -6.77 -42.24
N ARG A 3 -33.30 -7.73 -41.50
CA ARG A 3 -32.73 -7.49 -40.17
C ARG A 3 -31.28 -7.06 -40.37
N ARG A 4 -30.95 -5.81 -40.01
CA ARG A 4 -29.58 -5.32 -39.91
C ARG A 4 -29.09 -5.59 -38.49
N THR A 5 -28.16 -6.51 -38.37
CA THR A 5 -27.40 -6.78 -37.14
C THR A 5 -26.39 -5.64 -36.96
N PHE A 6 -26.56 -4.82 -35.94
CA PHE A 6 -25.50 -3.90 -35.49
C PHE A 6 -24.66 -4.64 -34.47
N LEU A 7 -23.53 -5.17 -34.94
CA LEU A 7 -22.38 -5.51 -34.11
C LEU A 7 -21.58 -4.20 -33.93
N THR A 8 -21.88 -3.45 -32.89
CA THR A 8 -20.96 -2.41 -32.38
C THR A 8 -20.27 -2.98 -31.16
N GLY A 9 -19.35 -3.90 -31.45
CA GLY A 9 -18.24 -4.20 -30.55
C GLY A 9 -17.27 -3.03 -30.59
N SER A 10 -17.06 -2.42 -29.43
CA SER A 10 -15.86 -1.71 -28.99
C SER A 10 -16.21 -1.18 -27.61
N ALA A 11 -16.06 -2.03 -26.59
CA ALA A 11 -15.91 -1.53 -25.23
C ALA A 11 -14.64 -0.68 -25.23
N LEU A 12 -14.82 0.62 -25.45
CA LEU A 12 -13.77 1.62 -25.32
C LEU A 12 -13.35 1.60 -23.86
N VAL A 13 -12.24 0.91 -23.57
CA VAL A 13 -11.48 1.13 -22.35
C VAL A 13 -11.12 2.62 -22.37
N SER A 14 -11.80 3.40 -21.53
CA SER A 14 -11.63 4.84 -21.44
C SER A 14 -10.20 5.13 -21.02
N VAL A 15 -9.37 5.54 -21.97
CA VAL A 15 -8.03 6.04 -21.69
C VAL A 15 -8.20 7.36 -20.93
N PRO A 16 -7.65 7.50 -19.71
CA PRO A 16 -7.76 8.75 -18.96
C PRO A 16 -7.16 9.90 -19.77
N SER A 17 -7.80 11.07 -19.72
CA SER A 17 -7.31 12.24 -20.45
C SER A 17 -5.96 12.73 -19.89
N VAL A 18 -5.15 13.40 -20.70
CA VAL A 18 -3.85 13.96 -20.27
C VAL A 18 -4.02 14.91 -19.09
N GLU A 19 -5.12 15.66 -19.02
CA GLU A 19 -5.44 16.52 -17.87
C GLU A 19 -5.75 15.72 -16.61
N GLN A 20 -6.47 14.61 -16.71
CA GLN A 20 -6.71 13.71 -15.57
C GLN A 20 -5.42 13.06 -15.08
N LEU A 21 -4.53 12.67 -16.01
CA LEU A 21 -3.21 12.14 -15.68
C LEU A 21 -2.34 13.20 -14.98
N LEU A 22 -2.36 14.45 -15.44
CA LEU A 22 -1.62 15.56 -14.82
C LEU A 22 -2.18 15.95 -13.45
N GLN A 23 -3.49 16.03 -13.29
CA GLN A 23 -4.13 16.25 -11.99
C GLN A 23 -3.82 15.11 -11.03
N TRP A 24 -3.79 13.87 -11.50
CA TRP A 24 -3.43 12.70 -10.70
C TRP A 24 -1.95 12.69 -10.30
N LEU A 25 -1.02 13.08 -11.19
CA LEU A 25 0.39 13.26 -10.82
C LEU A 25 0.57 14.34 -9.74
N GLN A 26 -0.38 15.26 -9.63
CA GLN A 26 -0.46 16.28 -8.58
C GLN A 26 -1.32 15.85 -7.38
N ARG A 27 -2.02 14.71 -7.43
CA ARG A 27 -2.75 14.12 -6.30
C ARG A 27 -1.75 13.50 -5.35
N VAL A 28 -1.36 14.31 -4.40
CA VAL A 28 -0.47 13.93 -3.31
C VAL A 28 -1.37 13.38 -2.21
N ASN A 29 -1.48 12.06 -2.08
CA ASN A 29 -2.20 11.48 -0.95
C ASN A 29 -1.35 11.67 0.30
N GLN A 30 -2.02 12.01 1.40
CA GLN A 30 -1.39 12.23 2.69
C GLN A 30 -2.19 11.54 3.78
N GLY A 31 -1.52 10.84 4.68
CA GLY A 31 -2.21 10.16 5.76
C GLY A 31 -1.25 9.60 6.78
N GLN A 32 -1.84 9.05 7.83
CA GLN A 32 -1.14 8.33 8.88
C GLN A 32 -1.30 6.82 8.67
N ILE A 33 -0.21 6.06 8.83
CA ILE A 33 -0.26 4.60 8.83
C ILE A 33 -0.84 4.14 10.18
N VAL A 34 -1.98 3.47 10.15
CA VAL A 34 -2.71 3.07 11.38
C VAL A 34 -2.75 1.57 11.61
N ALA A 35 -2.62 0.77 10.56
CA ALA A 35 -2.51 -0.68 10.68
C ALA A 35 -1.73 -1.28 9.51
N LYS A 36 -1.22 -2.49 9.72
CA LYS A 36 -0.49 -3.27 8.74
C LYS A 36 -0.89 -4.73 8.87
N ARG A 37 -1.14 -5.40 7.76
CA ARG A 37 -1.55 -6.82 7.74
C ARG A 37 -0.73 -7.58 6.73
N LEU A 38 -0.33 -8.79 7.11
CA LEU A 38 0.32 -9.74 6.24
C LEU A 38 -0.66 -10.88 5.97
N ILE A 39 -1.08 -11.00 4.72
CA ILE A 39 -2.04 -12.00 4.30
C ILE A 39 -1.35 -13.05 3.44
N ALA A 40 -1.55 -14.31 3.78
CA ALA A 40 -1.10 -15.45 3.01
C ALA A 40 -2.25 -16.04 2.19
N VAL A 41 -1.93 -16.45 0.96
CA VAL A 41 -2.84 -17.18 0.08
C VAL A 41 -2.21 -18.54 -0.23
N PRO A 42 -2.76 -19.65 0.34
CA PRO A 42 -2.20 -20.98 0.14
C PRO A 42 -2.22 -21.41 -1.33
N GLU A 43 -3.37 -21.32 -1.98
CA GLU A 43 -3.57 -21.66 -3.39
C GLU A 43 -4.55 -20.68 -4.06
N PRO A 44 -4.56 -20.56 -5.40
CA PRO A 44 -5.49 -19.67 -6.09
C PRO A 44 -6.94 -20.10 -5.83
N GLY A 45 -7.74 -19.18 -5.28
CA GLY A 45 -9.14 -19.43 -4.94
C GLY A 45 -9.37 -20.02 -3.55
N SER A 46 -8.32 -20.30 -2.77
CA SER A 46 -8.45 -20.62 -1.35
C SER A 46 -8.80 -19.38 -0.52
N GLU A 47 -9.34 -19.61 0.67
CA GLU A 47 -9.55 -18.56 1.67
C GLU A 47 -8.21 -17.91 2.05
N ARG A 48 -8.22 -16.58 2.09
CA ARG A 48 -7.08 -15.77 2.52
C ARG A 48 -6.89 -15.93 4.02
N ARG A 49 -5.65 -16.09 4.47
CA ARG A 49 -5.30 -16.22 5.88
C ARG A 49 -4.48 -15.02 6.31
N GLU A 50 -4.97 -14.27 7.29
CA GLU A 50 -4.12 -13.30 7.98
C GLU A 50 -3.11 -14.06 8.83
N ILE A 51 -1.82 -13.83 8.59
CA ILE A 51 -0.73 -14.47 9.33
C ILE A 51 -0.09 -13.52 10.33
N ALA A 52 -0.20 -12.20 10.11
CA ALA A 52 0.16 -11.19 11.09
C ALA A 52 -0.64 -9.90 10.91
N ALA A 53 -0.89 -9.20 12.01
CA ALA A 53 -1.46 -7.87 12.07
C ALA A 53 -0.66 -7.01 13.05
N VAL A 54 -0.45 -5.74 12.69
CA VAL A 54 0.24 -4.75 13.52
C VAL A 54 -0.60 -3.47 13.52
N ASP A 55 -0.95 -2.98 14.69
CA ASP A 55 -1.69 -1.73 14.87
C ASP A 55 -1.26 -1.03 16.17
N ALA A 56 -1.98 0.03 16.56
CA ALA A 56 -1.67 0.80 17.77
C ALA A 56 -1.80 0.00 19.08
N ASN A 57 -2.51 -1.13 19.07
CA ASN A 57 -2.68 -2.01 20.23
C ASN A 57 -1.58 -3.07 20.32
N GLY A 58 -0.78 -3.25 19.27
CA GLY A 58 0.38 -4.13 19.26
C GLY A 58 0.47 -5.00 18.02
N THR A 59 1.15 -6.13 18.17
CA THR A 59 1.37 -7.12 17.12
C THR A 59 0.65 -8.42 17.46
N SER A 60 -0.04 -8.98 16.48
CA SER A 60 -0.65 -10.31 16.51
C SER A 60 -0.06 -11.15 15.39
N VAL A 61 0.36 -12.37 15.71
CA VAL A 61 0.91 -13.34 14.74
C VAL A 61 0.21 -14.66 14.97
N VAL A 62 -0.13 -15.37 13.90
CA VAL A 62 -0.67 -16.73 14.03
C VAL A 62 0.39 -17.64 14.62
N SER A 63 -0.01 -18.50 15.58
CA SER A 63 0.87 -19.38 16.36
C SER A 63 1.95 -20.11 15.53
N ASP A 64 1.59 -20.56 14.34
CA ASP A 64 2.48 -21.34 13.47
C ASP A 64 3.66 -20.51 12.90
N HIS A 65 3.64 -19.18 13.05
CA HIS A 65 4.67 -18.26 12.55
C HIS A 65 5.26 -17.34 13.64
N GLU A 66 4.96 -17.57 14.91
CA GLU A 66 5.46 -16.72 16.02
C GLU A 66 7.00 -16.65 16.03
N ASP A 67 7.69 -17.79 15.93
CA ASP A 67 9.16 -17.83 15.93
C ASP A 67 9.76 -17.05 14.75
N LEU A 68 9.03 -16.93 13.63
CA LEU A 68 9.49 -16.27 12.43
C LEU A 68 9.19 -14.76 12.43
N LEU A 69 8.08 -14.35 13.06
CA LEU A 69 7.50 -13.02 12.87
C LEU A 69 7.25 -12.23 14.16
N ALA A 70 7.29 -12.82 15.35
CA ALA A 70 6.81 -12.18 16.59
C ALA A 70 7.42 -10.78 16.85
N GLU A 71 8.71 -10.61 16.59
CA GLU A 71 9.39 -9.32 16.79
C GLU A 71 9.44 -8.43 15.53
N SER A 72 9.19 -9.00 14.36
CA SER A 72 9.42 -8.33 13.06
C SER A 72 8.22 -8.36 12.12
N ALA A 73 7.00 -8.63 12.62
CA ALA A 73 5.79 -8.62 11.80
C ALA A 73 5.57 -7.27 11.11
N GLY A 74 6.02 -6.18 11.73
CA GLY A 74 6.03 -4.85 11.11
C GLY A 74 7.12 -4.67 10.06
N SER A 75 8.23 -5.42 10.09
CA SER A 75 9.33 -5.27 9.15
C SER A 75 9.75 -6.63 8.59
N ILE A 76 9.04 -7.06 7.54
CA ILE A 76 9.21 -8.40 6.97
C ILE A 76 10.51 -8.47 6.18
N THR A 77 11.49 -9.18 6.75
CA THR A 77 12.76 -9.44 6.10
C THR A 77 12.60 -10.26 4.82
N THR A 78 13.59 -10.18 3.92
CA THR A 78 13.60 -11.03 2.72
C THR A 78 13.64 -12.52 3.09
N ALA A 79 14.39 -12.89 4.14
CA ALA A 79 14.48 -14.27 4.60
C ALA A 79 13.12 -14.80 5.08
N ALA A 80 12.43 -14.06 5.96
CA ALA A 80 11.11 -14.43 6.44
C ALA A 80 10.08 -14.54 5.30
N ALA A 81 10.08 -13.58 4.37
CA ALA A 81 9.18 -13.63 3.22
C ALA A 81 9.49 -14.77 2.24
N THR A 82 10.74 -15.21 2.14
CA THR A 82 11.12 -16.39 1.34
C THR A 82 10.67 -17.66 2.04
N GLU A 83 10.88 -17.77 3.34
CA GLU A 83 10.45 -18.92 4.15
C GLU A 83 8.93 -19.12 4.07
N LEU A 84 8.16 -18.05 4.27
CA LEU A 84 6.69 -18.09 4.14
C LEU A 84 6.24 -18.51 2.72
N ARG A 85 6.99 -18.13 1.68
CA ARG A 85 6.69 -18.54 0.29
C ARG A 85 6.97 -20.02 -0.01
N THR A 86 7.68 -20.72 0.87
CA THR A 86 7.79 -22.19 0.77
C THR A 86 6.47 -22.87 1.15
N GLN A 87 5.64 -22.22 1.97
CA GLN A 87 4.39 -22.74 2.50
C GLN A 87 3.15 -22.15 1.80
N TYR A 88 3.27 -20.91 1.31
CA TYR A 88 2.18 -20.18 0.67
C TYR A 88 2.56 -19.76 -0.75
N ARG A 89 1.61 -19.88 -1.68
CA ARG A 89 1.83 -19.47 -3.06
C ARG A 89 2.01 -17.97 -3.21
N GLU A 90 1.30 -17.18 -2.41
CA GLU A 90 1.30 -15.73 -2.50
C GLU A 90 1.24 -15.10 -1.10
N LEU A 91 1.94 -13.97 -0.96
CA LEU A 91 1.92 -13.11 0.21
C LEU A 91 1.48 -11.73 -0.23
N ARG A 92 0.49 -11.16 0.46
CA ARG A 92 0.01 -9.79 0.27
C ARG A 92 0.35 -8.96 1.49
N PHE A 93 0.87 -7.77 1.22
CA PHE A 93 1.25 -6.81 2.24
C PHE A 93 0.24 -5.68 2.18
N GLN A 94 -0.52 -5.50 3.26
CA GLN A 94 -1.57 -4.50 3.33
C GLN A 94 -1.23 -3.45 4.38
N VAL A 95 -1.51 -2.19 4.06
CA VAL A 95 -1.32 -1.05 4.95
C VAL A 95 -2.61 -0.25 5.00
N THR A 96 -3.07 0.07 6.21
CA THR A 96 -4.27 0.89 6.42
C THR A 96 -3.83 2.31 6.72
N VAL A 97 -4.41 3.26 6.00
CA VAL A 97 -4.06 4.67 6.08
C VAL A 97 -5.27 5.49 6.49
N SER A 98 -5.12 6.25 7.59
CA SER A 98 -6.05 7.32 7.93
C SER A 98 -5.66 8.59 7.18
N HIS A 99 -6.44 8.94 6.16
CA HIS A 99 -6.14 10.08 5.29
C HIS A 99 -6.31 11.41 6.03
N HIS A 100 -5.38 12.33 5.78
CA HIS A 100 -5.50 13.71 6.24
C HIS A 100 -6.60 14.44 5.48
N GLU A 101 -7.19 15.46 6.11
CA GLU A 101 -8.21 16.31 5.49
C GLU A 101 -7.73 16.98 4.20
N THR A 102 -6.43 17.23 4.09
CA THR A 102 -5.78 17.82 2.92
C THR A 102 -5.52 16.80 1.80
N SER A 103 -5.75 15.51 2.02
CA SER A 103 -5.50 14.46 1.04
C SER A 103 -6.54 14.48 -0.07
N LEU A 104 -6.09 14.60 -1.31
CA LEU A 104 -6.97 14.66 -2.47
C LEU A 104 -7.68 13.34 -2.80
N GLY A 105 -7.13 12.20 -2.36
CA GLY A 105 -7.78 10.88 -2.45
C GLY A 105 -8.45 10.40 -1.16
N ARG A 106 -8.79 11.30 -0.22
CA ARG A 106 -9.47 10.92 1.03
C ARG A 106 -10.85 10.32 0.71
N PRO A 107 -11.26 9.21 1.37
CA PRO A 107 -12.63 8.73 1.27
C PRO A 107 -13.64 9.73 1.87
N THR A 108 -14.87 9.71 1.36
CA THR A 108 -15.88 10.72 1.70
C THR A 108 -16.34 10.63 3.15
N ASP A 109 -16.37 9.42 3.71
CA ASP A 109 -16.76 9.13 5.10
C ASP A 109 -15.64 9.42 6.11
N GLY A 110 -14.40 9.59 5.65
CA GLY A 110 -13.23 9.80 6.51
C GLY A 110 -12.72 8.52 7.15
N GLU A 111 -13.24 7.35 6.76
CA GLU A 111 -12.76 6.06 7.26
C GLU A 111 -11.33 5.77 6.79
N PRO A 112 -10.53 5.00 7.54
CA PRO A 112 -9.24 4.54 7.06
C PRO A 112 -9.38 3.65 5.83
N VAL A 113 -8.44 3.76 4.89
CA VAL A 113 -8.41 2.98 3.64
C VAL A 113 -7.31 1.93 3.71
N GLU A 114 -7.62 0.70 3.33
CA GLU A 114 -6.64 -0.38 3.19
C GLU A 114 -6.04 -0.38 1.78
N TYR A 115 -4.71 -0.41 1.69
CA TYR A 115 -3.96 -0.48 0.45
C TYR A 115 -3.09 -1.72 0.38
N GLU A 116 -3.05 -2.40 -0.77
CA GLU A 116 -2.04 -3.41 -1.07
C GLU A 116 -0.73 -2.74 -1.50
N THR A 117 0.41 -3.23 -1.02
CA THR A 117 1.71 -2.65 -1.35
C THR A 117 2.81 -3.71 -1.47
N SER A 118 4.02 -3.27 -1.82
CA SER A 118 5.19 -4.14 -1.86
C SER A 118 5.73 -4.40 -0.46
N ARG A 119 6.41 -5.54 -0.26
CA ARG A 119 7.12 -5.85 0.99
C ARG A 119 8.06 -4.72 1.43
N VAL A 120 8.75 -4.09 0.49
CA VAL A 120 9.74 -3.04 0.78
C VAL A 120 9.07 -1.82 1.40
N LEU A 121 7.97 -1.35 0.79
CA LEU A 121 7.20 -0.23 1.33
C LEU A 121 6.56 -0.61 2.65
N TYR A 122 5.91 -1.77 2.72
CA TYR A 122 5.36 -2.30 3.96
C TYR A 122 6.39 -2.28 5.09
N SER A 123 7.59 -2.80 4.86
CA SER A 123 8.61 -2.96 5.91
C SER A 123 9.33 -1.65 6.27
N GLY A 124 9.19 -0.62 5.43
CA GLY A 124 9.82 0.70 5.63
C GLY A 124 8.88 1.75 6.22
N MET A 125 7.68 1.36 6.66
CA MET A 125 6.72 2.24 7.33
C MET A 125 6.42 1.69 8.73
N ASP A 126 6.33 2.57 9.72
CA ASP A 126 5.90 2.20 11.07
C ASP A 126 4.47 2.67 11.36
N ILE A 127 3.82 2.01 12.32
CA ILE A 127 2.51 2.46 12.79
C ILE A 127 2.68 3.82 13.46
N GLY A 128 1.84 4.78 13.07
CA GLY A 128 1.92 6.16 13.53
C GLY A 128 2.62 7.10 12.56
N ASP A 129 3.40 6.58 11.60
CA ASP A 129 4.07 7.39 10.59
C ASP A 129 3.08 8.18 9.74
N HIS A 130 3.49 9.37 9.37
CA HIS A 130 2.83 10.21 8.39
C HIS A 130 3.51 10.09 7.04
N ALA A 131 2.73 9.71 6.04
CA ALA A 131 3.20 9.45 4.70
C ALA A 131 2.59 10.43 3.70
N THR A 132 3.42 10.82 2.74
CA THR A 132 2.96 11.32 1.45
C THR A 132 3.22 10.25 0.42
N PHE A 133 2.19 9.81 -0.30
CA PHE A 133 2.24 8.59 -1.10
C PHE A 133 1.46 8.70 -2.41
N GLN A 134 1.71 7.75 -3.30
CA GLN A 134 0.99 7.59 -4.56
C GLN A 134 0.40 6.19 -4.65
N THR A 135 -0.81 6.12 -5.21
CA THR A 135 -1.45 4.86 -5.54
C THR A 135 -1.16 4.45 -7.00
N SER A 136 -1.56 3.27 -7.43
CA SER A 136 -1.44 2.87 -8.84
C SER A 136 -2.51 3.55 -9.69
N LEU A 137 -2.19 3.79 -10.97
CA LEU A 137 -3.16 4.25 -11.98
C LEU A 137 -4.15 3.16 -12.39
N LEU A 138 -3.73 1.90 -12.28
CA LEU A 138 -4.51 0.75 -12.72
C LEU A 138 -5.33 0.13 -11.59
N ASP A 139 -4.94 0.44 -10.35
CA ASP A 139 -5.51 -0.13 -9.14
C ASP A 139 -5.39 0.91 -8.01
N GLU A 140 -6.47 1.63 -7.73
CA GLU A 140 -6.46 2.71 -6.74
C GLU A 140 -6.24 2.21 -5.32
N ASP A 141 -6.51 0.93 -5.06
CA ASP A 141 -6.29 0.25 -3.78
C ASP A 141 -4.84 -0.26 -3.64
N SER A 142 -3.95 0.07 -4.59
CA SER A 142 -2.53 -0.26 -4.48
C SER A 142 -1.67 0.97 -4.17
N LEU A 143 -0.95 0.95 -3.04
CA LEU A 143 0.07 1.95 -2.70
C LEU A 143 1.41 1.54 -3.32
N VAL A 144 1.88 2.33 -4.28
CA VAL A 144 3.06 1.97 -5.11
C VAL A 144 4.30 2.80 -4.82
N SER A 145 4.17 3.97 -4.18
CA SER A 145 5.33 4.79 -3.84
C SER A 145 5.10 5.67 -2.61
N LEU A 146 6.20 5.94 -1.91
CA LEU A 146 6.29 6.94 -0.85
C LEU A 146 7.17 8.08 -1.33
N SER A 147 6.67 9.30 -1.19
CA SER A 147 7.39 10.54 -1.49
C SER A 147 7.95 11.22 -0.25
N CYS A 148 7.32 10.99 0.91
CA CYS A 148 7.79 11.48 2.20
C CYS A 148 7.25 10.57 3.31
N LEU A 149 8.05 10.32 4.34
CA LEU A 149 7.68 9.55 5.51
C LEU A 149 8.31 10.22 6.74
N THR A 150 7.53 10.42 7.80
CA THR A 150 7.94 11.14 9.00
C THR A 150 7.05 10.77 10.19
N GLU A 151 7.63 10.67 11.38
CA GLU A 151 6.88 10.40 12.62
C GLU A 151 5.94 11.55 13.00
N ASP A 152 6.28 12.79 12.62
CA ASP A 152 5.50 13.98 12.91
C ASP A 152 4.78 14.55 11.67
N LYS A 153 3.45 14.68 11.78
CA LYS A 153 2.59 15.31 10.76
C LYS A 153 3.05 16.70 10.35
N SER A 154 3.56 17.52 11.29
CA SER A 154 3.96 18.90 10.99
C SER A 154 5.20 18.98 10.08
N SER A 155 6.01 17.92 10.13
CA SER A 155 7.20 17.74 9.30
C SER A 155 6.88 17.14 7.93
N LEU A 156 5.63 16.73 7.68
CA LEU A 156 5.20 16.17 6.41
C LEU A 156 5.37 17.21 5.28
N ARG A 157 5.94 16.77 4.17
CA ARG A 157 6.14 17.55 2.95
C ARG A 157 5.63 16.75 1.77
N GLN A 158 5.34 17.43 0.65
CA GLN A 158 4.97 16.76 -0.60
C GLN A 158 6.04 15.75 -1.04
N ARG A 159 7.32 16.07 -0.82
CA ARG A 159 8.47 15.19 -0.99
C ARG A 159 9.45 15.44 0.14
N CYS A 160 9.84 14.38 0.84
CA CYS A 160 10.96 14.47 1.78
C CYS A 160 12.24 14.61 0.95
N ARG A 161 13.20 15.39 1.44
CA ARG A 161 14.55 15.31 0.90
C ARG A 161 15.09 13.95 1.31
N VAL A 162 15.53 13.16 0.33
CA VAL A 162 16.37 11.99 0.63
C VAL A 162 17.60 12.56 1.32
N GLY A 163 17.87 12.13 2.54
CA GLY A 163 19.08 12.52 3.26
C GLY A 163 20.28 12.00 2.48
N ILE A 164 20.78 12.77 1.53
CA ILE A 164 22.13 12.60 1.05
C ILE A 164 22.97 13.22 2.16
N GLU A 165 23.42 12.40 3.11
CA GLU A 165 24.57 12.76 3.93
C GLU A 165 25.69 13.10 2.94
N ASN A 166 26.07 14.38 2.91
CA ASN A 166 27.16 14.98 2.13
C ASN A 166 27.67 14.17 0.90
N PRO A 167 27.20 14.47 -0.33
CA PRO A 167 27.85 13.93 -1.53
C PRO A 167 29.24 14.55 -1.80
N THR A 168 29.72 15.42 -0.91
CA THR A 168 30.93 16.24 -1.05
C THR A 168 31.83 16.23 0.20
N GLU A 169 31.59 15.34 1.17
CA GLU A 169 32.63 15.05 2.17
C GLU A 169 33.66 14.11 1.53
N ASP A 170 34.72 14.71 0.99
CA ASP A 170 36.03 14.10 0.75
C ASP A 170 36.77 13.83 2.07
#